data_AF-A0A1G0E7J2-F1
#
_entry.id   AF-A0A1G0E7J2-F1
#
_cell.length_a   1.000
_cell.length_b   1.000
_cell.length_c   1.000
_cell.angle_alpha   90.00
_cell.angle_beta   90.00
_cell.angle_gamma   90.00
#
_symmetry.space_group_name_H-M   'P 1'
#
loop_
_entity.id
_entity.type
_entity.pdbx_description
1 polymer ?
#
loop_
_entity_poly.entity_id
_entity_poly.type
_entity_poly.pdbx_seq_one_letter_code
_entity_poly.pdbx_strand_id
1 'polypeptide(L)'
;DGAAALDFLFRRGDYAARKNSIPRVVLLDLRLPKVDGLEVLKQMRANEQTRLIPVVVMTSSKEERDVVASYQLGANSFVSKPIGFEEFARTVAELGLYWMLVNRAALATE
;
A
#
# COMPACT_ATOMS: atom_id res chain seq x y z
N ASP A 1 -0.18 -11.14 5.98
CA ASP A 1 1.28 -11.06 5.82
C ASP A 1 1.58 -10.64 4.38
N GLY A 2 2.85 -10.50 3.96
CA GLY A 2 3.14 -9.98 2.63
C GLY A 2 2.77 -10.93 1.49
N ALA A 3 2.89 -12.25 1.70
CA ALA A 3 2.47 -13.25 0.73
C ALA A 3 0.96 -13.18 0.48
N ALA A 4 0.15 -13.14 1.56
CA ALA A 4 -1.29 -12.99 1.45
C ALA A 4 -1.71 -11.67 0.78
N ALA A 5 -0.94 -10.58 0.98
CA ALA A 5 -1.19 -9.31 0.31
C ALA A 5 -1.00 -9.43 -1.21
N LEU A 6 0.08 -10.11 -1.66
CA LEU A 6 0.31 -10.38 -3.08
C LEU A 6 -0.75 -11.30 -3.67
N ASP A 7 -1.18 -12.32 -2.93
CA ASP A 7 -2.26 -13.21 -3.36
C ASP A 7 -3.58 -12.46 -3.51
N PHE A 8 -3.88 -11.53 -2.60
CA PHE A 8 -5.05 -10.67 -2.70
C PHE A 8 -4.99 -9.72 -3.91
N LEU A 9 -3.84 -9.07 -4.11
CA LEU A 9 -3.63 -8.09 -5.18
C LEU A 9 -3.65 -8.73 -6.57
N PHE A 10 -3.04 -9.92 -6.70
CA PHE A 10 -2.92 -10.64 -7.97
C PHE A 10 -3.93 -11.77 -8.13
N ARG A 11 -4.90 -11.87 -7.21
CA ARG A 11 -5.98 -12.86 -7.22
C ARG A 11 -5.45 -14.30 -7.37
N ARG A 12 -4.55 -14.67 -6.48
CA ARG A 12 -3.95 -16.02 -6.40
C ARG A 12 -4.47 -16.75 -5.16
N GLY A 13 -4.27 -18.06 -5.12
CA GLY A 13 -4.66 -18.91 -3.99
C GLY A 13 -6.13 -18.71 -3.59
N ASP A 14 -6.36 -18.43 -2.31
CA ASP A 14 -7.69 -18.23 -1.73
C ASP A 14 -8.47 -17.05 -2.34
N TYR A 15 -7.79 -16.15 -3.06
CA TYR A 15 -8.40 -14.98 -3.70
C TYR A 15 -8.65 -15.15 -5.20
N ALA A 16 -8.46 -16.35 -5.78
CA ALA A 16 -8.64 -16.59 -7.21
C ALA A 16 -10.05 -16.23 -7.73
N ALA A 17 -11.07 -16.53 -6.93
CA ALA A 17 -12.48 -16.26 -7.25
C ALA A 17 -12.93 -14.81 -6.97
N ARG A 18 -12.05 -13.95 -6.43
CA ARG A 18 -12.37 -12.56 -6.13
C ARG A 18 -12.71 -11.80 -7.42
N LYS A 19 -13.76 -10.98 -7.39
CA LYS A 19 -14.07 -10.04 -8.48
C LYS A 19 -12.86 -9.15 -8.76
N ASN A 20 -12.67 -8.74 -10.00
CA ASN A 20 -11.59 -7.83 -10.37
C ASN A 20 -11.87 -6.40 -9.86
N SER A 21 -11.77 -6.18 -8.55
CA SER A 21 -11.85 -4.86 -7.94
C SER A 21 -10.46 -4.39 -7.53
N ILE A 22 -9.97 -3.36 -8.22
CA ILE A 22 -8.68 -2.74 -7.93
C ILE A 22 -8.86 -1.80 -6.73
N PRO A 23 -8.03 -1.92 -5.67
CA PRO A 23 -8.04 -0.96 -4.57
C PRO A 23 -7.80 0.46 -5.06
N ARG A 24 -8.51 1.45 -4.49
CA ARG A 24 -8.26 2.87 -4.78
C ARG A 24 -7.00 3.41 -4.11
N VAL A 25 -6.60 2.82 -3.00
CA VAL A 25 -5.39 3.12 -2.25
C VAL A 25 -4.98 1.88 -1.44
N VAL A 26 -3.69 1.71 -1.22
CA VAL A 26 -3.12 0.68 -0.33
C VAL A 26 -2.35 1.36 0.79
N LEU A 27 -2.68 1.01 2.03
CA LEU A 27 -1.85 1.31 3.20
C LEU A 27 -0.95 0.10 3.45
N LEU A 28 0.37 0.28 3.36
CA LEU A 28 1.34 -0.82 3.37
C LEU A 28 2.29 -0.71 4.57
N ASP A 29 2.29 -1.73 5.44
CA ASP A 29 3.35 -1.88 6.43
C ASP A 29 4.60 -2.48 5.77
N LEU A 30 5.80 -2.02 6.15
CA LEU A 30 7.05 -2.59 5.67
C LEU A 30 7.40 -3.88 6.42
N ARG A 31 7.06 -3.96 7.70
CA ARG A 31 7.41 -5.10 8.57
C ARG A 31 6.36 -6.20 8.46
N LEU A 32 6.33 -6.86 7.31
CA LEU A 32 5.45 -7.98 7.03
C LEU A 32 6.18 -9.33 7.14
N PRO A 33 5.55 -10.38 7.71
CA PRO A 33 6.14 -11.71 7.66
C PRO A 33 6.04 -12.31 6.26
N LYS A 34 6.88 -13.34 6.01
CA LYS A 34 7.02 -14.12 4.76
C LYS A 34 7.55 -13.32 3.56
N VAL A 35 6.92 -12.20 3.23
CA VAL A 35 7.35 -11.28 2.17
C VAL A 35 7.40 -9.89 2.77
N ASP A 36 8.55 -9.23 2.63
CA ASP A 36 8.77 -7.87 3.13
C ASP A 36 7.91 -6.85 2.37
N GLY A 37 7.47 -5.78 3.04
CA GLY A 37 6.60 -4.79 2.41
C GLY A 37 7.27 -4.03 1.26
N LEU A 38 8.60 -3.83 1.27
CA LEU A 38 9.30 -3.24 0.12
C LEU A 38 9.23 -4.16 -1.10
N GLU A 39 9.29 -5.48 -0.90
CA GLU A 39 9.12 -6.45 -1.98
C GLU A 39 7.68 -6.48 -2.49
N VAL A 40 6.68 -6.33 -1.60
CA VAL A 40 5.29 -6.14 -2.01
C VAL A 40 5.14 -4.91 -2.90
N LEU A 41 5.69 -3.77 -2.48
CA LEU A 41 5.65 -2.52 -3.25
C LEU A 41 6.33 -2.69 -4.62
N LYS A 42 7.51 -3.32 -4.65
CA LYS A 42 8.25 -3.60 -5.89
C LYS A 42 7.41 -4.42 -6.87
N GLN A 43 6.78 -5.49 -6.41
CA GLN A 43 5.92 -6.32 -7.26
C GLN A 43 4.67 -5.57 -7.72
N MET A 44 4.08 -4.73 -6.87
CA MET A 44 2.98 -3.86 -7.27
C MET A 44 3.38 -2.91 -8.40
N ARG A 45 4.56 -2.31 -8.34
CA ARG A 45 5.06 -1.41 -9.40
C ARG A 45 5.46 -2.13 -10.68
N ALA A 46 5.89 -3.39 -10.59
CA ALA A 46 6.23 -4.20 -11.76
C ALA A 46 5.02 -4.70 -12.56
N ASN A 47 3.82 -4.72 -11.96
CA ASN A 47 2.61 -5.25 -12.59
C ASN A 47 1.71 -4.13 -13.15
N GLU A 48 1.31 -4.22 -14.41
CA GLU A 48 0.51 -3.19 -15.10
C GLU A 48 -0.83 -2.89 -14.44
N GLN A 49 -1.48 -3.88 -13.82
CA GLN A 49 -2.78 -3.74 -13.16
C GLN A 49 -2.67 -2.99 -11.82
N THR A 50 -1.50 -3.03 -11.18
CA THR A 50 -1.31 -2.47 -9.84
C THR A 50 -0.34 -1.29 -9.79
N ARG A 51 0.45 -1.06 -10.85
CA ARG A 51 1.56 -0.09 -10.84
C ARG A 51 1.13 1.34 -10.56
N LEU A 52 -0.10 1.71 -10.91
CA LEU A 52 -0.65 3.05 -10.69
C LEU A 52 -1.46 3.18 -9.40
N ILE A 53 -1.71 2.10 -8.66
CA ILE A 53 -2.45 2.16 -7.39
C ILE A 53 -1.64 3.03 -6.40
N PRO A 54 -2.24 4.07 -5.79
CA PRO A 54 -1.58 4.81 -4.75
C PRO A 54 -1.19 3.91 -3.57
N VAL A 55 0.09 3.94 -3.18
CA VAL A 55 0.61 3.22 -2.02
C VAL A 55 1.12 4.23 -1.00
N VAL A 56 0.51 4.22 0.18
CA VAL A 56 0.99 4.93 1.37
C VAL A 56 1.67 3.92 2.25
N VAL A 57 2.98 4.06 2.44
CA VAL A 57 3.70 3.26 3.42
C VAL A 57 3.34 3.78 4.81
N MET A 58 2.87 2.89 5.70
CA MET A 58 2.57 3.19 7.09
C MET A 58 3.25 2.16 7.99
N THR A 59 4.39 2.53 8.58
CA THR A 59 5.22 1.58 9.34
C THR A 59 5.79 2.20 10.61
N SER A 60 6.15 1.35 11.59
CA SER A 60 6.84 1.78 12.81
C SER A 60 8.33 2.03 12.61
N SER A 61 8.90 1.59 11.48
CA SER A 61 10.29 1.92 11.12
C SER A 61 10.44 3.42 10.89
N LYS A 62 11.43 4.03 11.56
CA LYS A 62 11.82 5.43 11.37
C LYS A 62 13.18 5.56 10.71
N GLU A 63 13.71 4.47 10.18
CA GLU A 63 15.02 4.47 9.55
C GLU A 63 14.95 5.25 8.23
N GLU A 64 15.79 6.27 8.09
CA GLU A 64 15.83 7.12 6.90
C GLU A 64 16.02 6.33 5.61
N ARG A 65 16.77 5.23 5.67
CA ARG A 65 16.95 4.30 4.54
C ARG A 65 15.64 3.69 4.05
N ASP A 66 14.69 3.37 4.94
CA ASP A 66 13.41 2.75 4.56
C ASP A 66 12.51 3.80 3.88
N VAL A 67 12.56 5.04 4.37
CA VAL A 67 11.87 6.18 3.74
C VAL A 67 12.37 6.34 2.31
N VAL A 68 13.69 6.51 2.12
CA VAL A 68 14.31 6.69 0.80
C VAL A 68 14.03 5.51 -0.12
N ALA A 69 14.24 4.28 0.35
CA ALA A 69 14.02 3.07 -0.45
C ALA A 69 12.55 2.94 -0.90
N SER A 70 11.59 3.25 -0.03
CA SER A 70 10.18 3.20 -0.38
C SER A 70 9.81 4.20 -1.49
N TYR A 71 10.31 5.44 -1.43
CA TYR A 71 10.06 6.43 -2.48
C TYR A 71 10.78 6.07 -3.79
N GLN A 72 11.99 5.52 -3.72
CA GLN A 72 12.70 5.02 -4.91
C GLN A 72 11.95 3.86 -5.59
N LEU A 73 11.28 3.01 -4.81
CA LEU A 73 10.37 1.97 -5.29
C LEU A 73 8.99 2.50 -5.67
N GLY A 74 8.78 3.82 -5.67
CA GLY A 74 7.56 4.47 -6.14
C GLY A 74 6.43 4.53 -5.14
N ALA A 75 6.68 4.49 -3.83
CA ALA A 75 5.67 4.86 -2.84
C ALA A 75 5.16 6.30 -3.09
N ASN A 76 3.87 6.54 -2.86
CA ASN A 76 3.26 7.86 -3.06
C ASN A 76 3.35 8.73 -1.80
N SER A 77 3.43 8.09 -0.63
CA SER A 77 3.56 8.76 0.66
C SER A 77 4.16 7.79 1.68
N PHE A 78 4.79 8.34 2.72
CA PHE A 78 5.33 7.62 3.86
C PHE A 78 4.81 8.26 5.14
N VAL A 79 4.24 7.45 6.02
CA VAL A 79 3.64 7.87 7.29
C VAL A 79 4.22 7.00 8.40
N SER A 80 4.74 7.63 9.45
CA SER A 80 5.10 6.89 10.67
C SER A 80 3.84 6.38 11.34
N LYS A 81 3.77 5.08 11.62
CA LYS A 81 2.62 4.44 12.25
C LYS A 81 2.42 5.01 13.66
N PRO A 82 1.26 5.64 13.95
CA PRO A 82 0.98 6.16 15.29
C PRO A 82 0.99 5.06 16.34
N ILE A 83 1.46 5.39 17.55
CA ILE A 83 1.55 4.44 18.67
C ILE A 83 0.17 4.28 19.35
N GLY A 84 -0.59 5.38 19.45
CA GLY A 84 -1.90 5.40 20.10
C GLY A 84 -3.05 5.10 19.14
N PHE A 85 -4.08 4.40 19.62
CA PHE A 85 -5.25 4.04 18.82
C PHE A 85 -6.01 5.27 18.29
N GLU A 86 -6.23 6.29 19.12
CA GLU A 86 -6.94 7.51 18.71
C GLU A 86 -6.21 8.27 17.60
N GLU A 87 -4.88 8.38 17.73
CA GLU A 87 -4.03 8.99 16.72
C GLU A 87 -4.02 8.16 15.43
N PHE A 88 -3.88 6.84 15.56
CA PHE A 88 -3.97 5.91 14.43
C PHE A 88 -5.29 6.05 13.67
N ALA A 89 -6.43 6.04 14.37
CA ALA A 89 -7.75 6.17 13.77
C ALA A 89 -7.89 7.50 13.02
N ARG A 90 -7.39 8.60 13.63
CA ARG A 90 -7.38 9.92 13.01
C ARG A 90 -6.54 9.96 11.74
N THR A 91 -5.30 9.47 11.80
CA THR A 91 -4.39 9.44 10.64
C THR A 91 -4.98 8.60 9.51
N VAL A 92 -5.55 7.44 9.80
CA VAL A 92 -6.21 6.60 8.77
C VAL A 92 -7.42 7.32 8.17
N ALA A 93 -8.22 8.02 8.97
CA ALA A 93 -9.35 8.80 8.47
C ALA A 93 -8.90 9.95 7.55
N GLU A 94 -7.86 10.69 7.94
CA GLU A 94 -7.29 11.78 7.13
C GLU A 94 -6.73 11.27 5.80
N LEU A 95 -5.98 10.17 5.82
CA LEU A 95 -5.49 9.50 4.62
C LEU A 95 -6.67 9.04 3.74
N GLY A 96 -7.70 8.44 4.35
CA GLY A 96 -8.91 8.02 3.65
C GLY A 96 -9.60 9.18 2.94
N LEU A 97 -9.84 10.29 3.65
CA LEU A 97 -10.46 11.49 3.09
C LEU A 97 -9.66 12.04 1.92
N TYR A 98 -8.33 12.19 2.09
CA TYR A 98 -7.49 12.70 1.02
C TYR A 98 -7.49 11.75 -0.19
N TRP A 99 -7.14 10.49 -0.02
CA TRP A 99 -6.94 9.57 -1.15
C TRP A 99 -8.24 9.18 -1.86
N MET A 100 -9.37 9.23 -1.16
CA MET A 100 -10.67 8.81 -1.71
C MET A 100 -11.52 9.97 -2.25
N LEU A 101 -11.43 11.16 -1.65
CA LEU A 101 -12.31 12.30 -1.99
C LEU A 101 -11.58 13.45 -2.67
N VAL A 102 -10.31 13.69 -2.33
CA VAL A 102 -9.55 14.84 -2.83
C VAL A 102 -8.64 14.42 -3.99
N ASN A 103 -7.87 13.35 -3.80
CA ASN A 103 -6.94 12.85 -4.79
C ASN A 103 -7.69 12.27 -6.01
N ARG A 104 -7.18 12.55 -7.21
CA ARG A 104 -7.64 11.91 -8.44
C ARG A 104 -6.70 10.76 -8.76
N ALA A 105 -7.15 9.54 -8.51
CA ALA A 105 -6.37 8.35 -8.84
C ALA A 105 -6.13 8.28 -10.36
N ALA A 106 -4.90 7.94 -10.74
CA ALA A 106 -4.58 7.57 -12.10
C ALA A 106 -5.21 6.19 -12.39
N LEU A 107 -6.49 6.19 -12.73
CA LEU A 107 -7.15 4.98 -13.22
C LEU A 107 -6.69 4.80 -14.66
N ALA A 108 -6.11 3.64 -14.96
CA ALA A 108 -6.03 3.20 -16.34
C ALA A 108 -7.48 3.07 -16.83
N THR A 109 -7.92 4.00 -17.66
CA THR A 109 -9.12 3.82 -18.48
C THR A 109 -8.86 2.61 -19.37
N GLU A 110 -9.81 1.66 -19.38
CA GLU A 110 -9.94 0.70 -20.48
C GLU A 110 -10.09 1.45 -21.81
#